data_AF-A0A7T5JPQ5-F1
#
_entry.id   AF-A0A7T5JPQ5-F1
#
_cell.length_a   1.000
_cell.length_b   1.000
_cell.length_c   1.000
_cell.angle_alpha   90.00
_cell.angle_beta   90.00
_cell.angle_gamma   90.00
#
_symmetry.space_group_name_H-M   'P 1'
#
loop_
_entity.id
_entity.type
_entity.pdbx_description
1 polymer ?
#
loop_
_entity_poly.entity_id
_entity_poly.type
_entity_poly.pdbx_seq_one_letter_code
_entity_poly.pdbx_strand_id
1 'polypeptide(L)' 'MNTFSKRAIWLAVNSDEYGDWLVEIAQEHTRLARELIVNKHLTDENKEIFAARIEQLRKERDSILRQFEGR' A
#
# COMPACT_ATOMS: atom_id res chain seq x y z
N MET A 1 -4.44 10.06 8.11
CA MET A 1 -4.28 8.59 8.17
C MET A 1 -5.49 8.04 8.89
N ASN A 2 -6.38 7.33 8.18
CA ASN A 2 -7.40 6.55 8.87
C ASN A 2 -6.70 5.33 9.48
N THR A 3 -6.81 5.20 10.79
CA THR A 3 -6.33 4.02 11.50
C THR A 3 -7.42 2.95 11.43
N PHE A 4 -7.17 1.87 10.70
CA PHE A 4 -8.03 0.70 10.69
C PHE A 4 -7.91 -0.07 12.00
N SER A 5 -8.98 -0.72 12.43
CA SER A 5 -8.99 -1.57 13.60
C SER A 5 -8.07 -2.78 13.39
N LYS A 6 -7.38 -3.22 14.45
CA LYS A 6 -6.51 -4.40 14.40
C LYS A 6 -7.26 -5.64 13.90
N ARG A 7 -8.55 -5.73 14.23
CA ARG A 7 -9.45 -6.81 13.78
C ARG A 7 -9.69 -6.74 12.26
N ALA A 8 -10.00 -5.58 11.70
CA ALA A 8 -10.19 -5.42 10.26
C ALA A 8 -8.94 -5.81 9.46
N ILE A 9 -7.75 -5.39 9.94
CA ILE A 9 -6.47 -5.77 9.35
C ILE A 9 -6.27 -7.29 9.41
N TRP A 10 -6.52 -7.90 10.58
CA TRP A 10 -6.38 -9.34 10.74
C TRP A 10 -7.32 -10.12 9.81
N LEU A 11 -8.59 -9.71 9.71
CA LEU A 11 -9.57 -10.35 8.83
C LEU A 11 -9.18 -10.21 7.35
N ALA A 12 -8.72 -9.03 6.93
CA ALA A 12 -8.32 -8.79 5.55
C ALA A 12 -7.11 -9.65 5.15
N VAL A 13 -6.09 -9.74 6.02
CA VAL A 13 -4.88 -10.53 5.76
C VAL A 13 -5.18 -12.03 5.74
N ASN A 14 -6.12 -12.51 6.54
CA ASN A 14 -6.52 -13.92 6.57
C ASN A 14 -7.67 -14.25 5.60
N SER A 15 -8.06 -13.31 4.74
CA SER A 15 -9.03 -13.60 3.69
C SER A 15 -8.32 -14.19 2.47
N ASP A 16 -8.89 -15.26 1.91
CA ASP A 16 -8.35 -15.94 0.73
C ASP A 16 -8.25 -15.02 -0.50
N GLU A 17 -9.04 -13.94 -0.52
CA GLU A 17 -9.11 -13.00 -1.64
C GLU A 17 -8.08 -11.86 -1.55
N TYR A 18 -7.79 -11.35 -0.34
CA TYR A 18 -7.02 -10.12 -0.18
C TYR A 18 -5.66 -10.29 0.51
N GLY A 19 -5.40 -11.43 1.15
CA GLY A 19 -4.15 -11.66 1.88
C GLY A 19 -2.89 -11.46 1.02
N ASP A 20 -2.81 -12.19 -0.09
CA ASP A 20 -1.68 -12.12 -1.02
C ASP A 20 -1.57 -10.74 -1.67
N TRP A 21 -2.71 -10.15 -2.08
CA TRP A 21 -2.73 -8.84 -2.69
C TRP A 21 -2.23 -7.73 -1.74
N LEU A 22 -2.59 -7.79 -0.46
CA LEU A 22 -2.07 -6.85 0.55
C LEU A 22 -0.55 -6.97 0.73
N VAL A 23 0.00 -8.19 0.59
CA VAL A 23 1.45 -8.42 0.62
C VAL A 23 2.11 -7.80 -0.61
N GLU A 24 1.57 -8.01 -1.81
CA GLU A 24 2.09 -7.41 -3.04
C GLU A 24 2.09 -5.87 -2.98
N ILE A 25 1.00 -5.28 -2.48
CA ILE A 25 0.91 -3.83 -2.27
C ILE A 25 2.02 -3.34 -1.33
N ALA A 26 2.26 -4.05 -0.22
CA ALA A 26 3.28 -3.68 0.76
C ALA A 26 4.70 -3.80 0.19
N GLN A 27 4.98 -4.84 -0.59
CA GLN A 27 6.26 -5.06 -1.26
C GLN A 27 6.55 -3.95 -2.27
N GLU A 28 5.59 -3.64 -3.14
CA GLU A 28 5.76 -2.61 -4.16
C GLU A 28 5.88 -1.21 -3.55
N HIS A 29 5.08 -0.89 -2.55
CA HIS A 29 5.19 0.37 -1.81
C HIS A 29 6.59 0.52 -1.19
N THR A 30 7.11 -0.54 -0.56
CA THR A 30 8.45 -0.53 0.04
C THR A 30 9.55 -0.37 -1.01
N ARG A 31 9.42 -1.06 -2.16
CA ARG A 31 10.36 -0.95 -3.28
C ARG A 31 10.43 0.49 -3.81
N LEU A 32 9.29 1.09 -4.12
CA LEU A 32 9.22 2.46 -4.63
C LEU A 32 9.72 3.50 -3.63
N ALA A 33 9.33 3.36 -2.36
CA ALA A 33 9.82 4.25 -1.30
C ALA A 33 11.34 4.15 -1.13
N ARG A 34 11.91 2.95 -1.25
CA ARG A 34 13.35 2.74 -1.20
C ARG A 34 14.05 3.38 -2.40
N GLU A 35 13.52 3.20 -3.61
CA GLU A 35 14.07 3.84 -4.81
C GLU A 35 14.12 5.36 -4.68
N LEU A 36 13.03 5.99 -4.19
CA LEU A 36 12.98 7.44 -3.95
C LEU A 36 14.08 7.95 -2.99
N ILE A 37 14.48 7.14 -2.02
CA ILE A 37 15.49 7.51 -1.02
C ILE A 37 16.92 7.25 -1.55
N VAL A 38 17.12 6.10 -2.19
CA VAL A 38 18.47 5.60 -2.52
C VAL A 38 18.94 6.12 -3.89
N ASN A 39 18.04 6.25 -4.86
CA ASN A 39 18.42 6.57 -6.23
C ASN A 39 18.51 8.10 -6.44
N LYS A 40 19.74 8.62 -6.32
CA LYS A 40 20.06 10.05 -6.51
C LYS A 40 19.92 10.53 -7.96
N HIS A 41 19.79 9.61 -8.92
CA HIS A 41 19.68 9.90 -10.35
C HIS A 41 18.24 9.93 -10.86
N LEU A 42 17.25 9.74 -9.99
CA LEU A 42 15.85 9.91 -10.36
C LEU A 42 15.60 11.35 -10.83
N THR A 43 15.06 11.47 -12.03
CA THR A 43 14.49 12.72 -12.53
C THR A 43 13.28 13.10 -11.69
N ASP A 44 12.93 14.38 -11.67
CA ASP A 44 11.77 14.85 -10.91
C ASP A 44 10.46 14.23 -11.42
N GLU A 45 10.34 14.02 -12.73
CA GLU A 45 9.23 13.26 -13.33
C GLU A 45 9.13 11.84 -12.77
N ASN A 46 10.24 11.10 -12.67
CA ASN A 46 10.21 9.75 -12.09
C ASN A 46 9.84 9.77 -10.60
N LYS A 47 10.27 10.79 -9.86
CA LYS A 47 9.87 10.95 -8.45
C LYS A 47 8.37 11.17 -8.33
N GLU A 48 7.79 12.00 -9.19
CA GLU A 48 6.34 12.24 -9.23
C GLU A 48 5.56 10.97 -9.59
N ILE A 49 6.02 10.22 -10.59
CA ILE A 49 5.42 8.93 -10.98
C ILE A 49 5.45 7.95 -9.79
N PHE A 50 6.59 7.83 -9.11
CA PHE A 50 6.72 6.92 -7.97
C PHE A 50 5.86 7.36 -6.78
N ALA A 51 5.82 8.66 -6.49
CA ALA A 51 4.96 9.21 -5.45
C ALA A 51 3.47 8.98 -5.76
N ALA A 52 3.05 9.19 -7.02
CA ALA A 52 1.70 8.92 -7.48
C ALA A 52 1.33 7.44 -7.33
N ARG A 53 2.24 6.53 -7.71
CA ARG A 53 2.00 5.08 -7.55
C ARG A 53 1.92 4.66 -6.09
N ILE A 54 2.78 5.19 -5.23
CA ILE A 54 2.70 4.99 -3.76
C ILE A 54 1.34 5.42 -3.22
N GLU A 55 0.81 6.55 -3.69
CA GLU A 55 -0.50 7.03 -3.25
C GLU A 55 -1.66 6.17 -3.78
N GLN A 56 -1.55 5.64 -5.00
CA GLN A 56 -2.50 4.64 -5.50
C GLN A 56 -2.50 3.37 -4.65
N LEU A 57 -1.32 2.82 -4.33
CA LEU A 57 -1.18 1.63 -3.48
C LEU A 57 -1.79 1.84 -2.09
N ARG A 58 -1.65 3.04 -1.52
CA ARG A 58 -2.31 3.40 -0.26
C ARG A 58 -3.83 3.41 -0.38
N LYS A 59 -4.38 3.97 -1.46
CA LYS A 59 -5.81 3.97 -1.73
C LYS A 59 -6.36 2.57 -1.96
N GLU A 60 -5.63 1.73 -2.69
CA GLU A 60 -5.97 0.32 -2.92
C GLU A 60 -6.04 -0.44 -1.58
N ARG A 61 -4.98 -0.36 -0.77
CA ARG A 61 -4.97 -0.93 0.60
C ARG A 61 -6.14 -0.43 1.44
N ASP A 62 -6.36 0.88 1.47
CA ASP A 62 -7.42 1.47 2.28
C ASP A 62 -8.81 1.03 1.79
N SER A 63 -8.99 0.84 0.48
CA SER A 63 -10.24 0.31 -0.09
C SER A 63 -10.48 -1.13 0.35
N ILE A 64 -9.44 -1.96 0.37
CA ILE A 64 -9.53 -3.35 0.85
C ILE A 64 -9.90 -3.35 2.34
N LEU A 65 -9.14 -2.64 3.17
CA LEU A 65 -9.32 -2.66 4.62
C LEU A 65 -10.69 -2.10 5.06
N ARG A 66 -11.23 -1.11 4.34
CA ARG A 66 -12.59 -0.60 4.60
C ARG A 66 -13.67 -1.68 4.51
N GLN A 67 -13.50 -2.71 3.67
CA GLN A 67 -14.49 -3.77 3.55
C GLN A 67 -14.62 -4.62 4.81
N PHE A 68 -13.58 -4.63 5.65
CA PHE A 68 -13.50 -5.42 6.88
C PHE A 68 -13.77 -4.61 8.15
N GLU A 69 -13.97 -3.29 8.04
CA GLU A 69 -14.36 -2.48 9.18
C GLU A 69 -15.79 -2.80 9.62
N GLY A 70 -15.97 -2.95 10.93
CA GLY A 70 -17.28 -3.28 11.53
C GLY A 70 -17.74 -4.73 11.36
N ARG A 71 -16.91 -5.62 10.81
CA ARG A 71 -17.14 -7.08 10.79
C ARG A 71 -16.63 -7.74 12.08
#